data_AF-A0A1H2VFP1-F1
#
_entry.id   AF-A0A1H2VFP1-F1
#
_cell.length_a   1.000
_cell.length_b   1.000
_cell.length_c   1.000
_cell.angle_alpha   90.00
_cell.angle_beta   90.00
_cell.angle_gamma   90.00
#
_symmetry.space_group_name_H-M   'P 1'
#
loop_
_entity.id
_entity.type
_entity.pdbx_description
1 polymer ?
#
loop_
_entity_poly.entity_id
_entity_poly.type
_entity_poly.pdbx_seq_one_letter_code
_entity_poly.pdbx_strand_id
1 'polypeptide(L)'
;MNCRDFRRRLLVDPAREDTEDARHAARCPACAAERARARAFEERLRTLLAEEVETHPVPSAGRSERPRRLRMIPRALAATALLAFGLIAWLGDNRRAHGSRPDPNRASHPLGANRFAKNPSGVRIHSHLPVTQSVTQSMSHRPAPDGITTTTHGDTA
;
A
#
# COMPACT_ATOMS: atom_id res chain seq x y z
N MET A 1 0.51 25.91 6.64
CA MET A 1 0.54 24.44 6.42
C MET A 1 1.97 23.96 6.15
N ASN A 2 2.34 22.78 6.66
CA ASN A 2 3.63 22.13 6.39
C ASN A 2 3.58 21.23 5.13
N CYS A 3 4.75 20.82 4.61
CA CYS A 3 4.84 20.03 3.38
C CYS A 3 4.18 18.64 3.49
N ARG A 4 4.17 18.03 4.68
CA ARG A 4 3.59 16.70 4.90
C ARG A 4 2.07 16.74 4.79
N ASP A 5 1.45 17.74 5.41
CA ASP A 5 0.00 17.93 5.37
C ASP A 5 -0.46 18.28 3.95
N PHE A 6 0.29 19.14 3.25
CA PHE A 6 0.06 19.43 1.84
C PHE A 6 0.08 18.15 1.00
N ARG A 7 1.10 17.30 1.15
CA ARG A 7 1.19 16.03 0.42
C ARG A 7 0.03 15.09 0.75
N ARG A 8 -0.36 15.01 2.03
CA ARG A 8 -1.49 14.18 2.45
C ARG A 8 -2.80 14.67 1.81
N ARG A 9 -3.05 15.98 1.78
CA ARG A 9 -4.23 16.57 1.11
C ARG A 9 -4.20 16.33 -0.40
N LEU A 10 -3.03 16.54 -1.03
CA LEU A 10 -2.83 16.34 -2.48
C LEU A 10 -3.12 14.90 -2.91
N LEU A 11 -2.81 13.90 -2.08
CA LEU A 11 -3.09 12.49 -2.36
C LEU A 11 -4.58 12.10 -2.21
N VAL A 12 -5.35 12.88 -1.46
CA VAL A 12 -6.79 12.63 -1.29
C VAL A 12 -7.57 13.19 -2.47
N ASP A 13 -7.27 14.44 -2.85
CA ASP A 13 -7.91 15.11 -3.98
C ASP A 13 -6.94 16.13 -4.60
N PRO A 14 -6.32 15.82 -5.76
CA PRO A 14 -5.39 16.72 -6.43
C PRO A 14 -6.08 17.89 -7.17
N ALA A 15 -7.39 17.78 -7.41
CA ALA A 15 -8.18 18.78 -8.10
C ALA A 15 -8.75 19.84 -7.15
N ARG A 16 -8.81 19.56 -5.85
CA ARG A 16 -9.26 20.50 -4.82
C ARG A 16 -8.66 21.90 -4.98
N GLU A 17 -9.54 22.89 -4.94
CA GLU A 17 -9.18 24.31 -4.99
C GLU A 17 -9.19 24.91 -3.59
N ASP A 18 -8.07 24.74 -2.88
CA ASP A 18 -7.86 25.34 -1.56
C ASP A 18 -6.87 26.51 -1.65
N THR A 19 -7.26 27.63 -1.06
CA THR A 19 -6.43 28.85 -0.97
C THR A 19 -5.17 28.63 -0.13
N GLU A 20 -5.21 27.77 0.90
CA GLU A 20 -4.04 27.44 1.71
C GLU A 20 -3.01 26.63 0.90
N ASP A 21 -3.48 25.65 0.14
CA ASP A 21 -2.66 24.78 -0.70
C ASP A 21 -2.01 25.60 -1.83
N ALA A 22 -2.75 26.54 -2.41
CA ALA A 22 -2.22 27.49 -3.40
C ALA A 22 -1.12 28.39 -2.81
N ARG A 23 -1.33 28.97 -1.62
CA ARG A 23 -0.31 29.77 -0.93
C ARG A 23 0.93 28.95 -0.59
N HIS A 24 0.77 27.69 -0.19
CA HIS A 24 1.91 26.80 0.11
C HIS A 24 2.71 26.47 -1.16
N ALA A 25 2.04 26.08 -2.25
CA ALA A 25 2.69 25.79 -3.51
C ALA A 25 3.48 27.01 -4.05
N ALA A 26 2.95 28.22 -3.89
CA ALA A 26 3.66 29.44 -4.28
C ALA A 26 4.97 29.68 -3.50
N ARG A 27 5.09 29.12 -2.29
CA ARG A 27 6.27 29.28 -1.42
C ARG A 27 7.24 28.10 -1.45
N CYS A 28 6.80 26.92 -1.91
CA CYS A 28 7.57 25.69 -1.88
C CYS A 28 7.65 25.06 -3.29
N PRO A 29 8.77 25.21 -4.01
CA PRO A 29 8.88 24.75 -5.40
C PRO A 29 8.77 23.23 -5.53
N ALA A 30 9.25 22.47 -4.54
CA ALA A 30 9.12 21.01 -4.53
C ALA A 30 7.64 20.58 -4.45
N CYS A 31 6.84 21.25 -3.61
CA CYS A 31 5.41 20.97 -3.50
C CYS A 31 4.62 21.48 -4.71
N ALA A 32 5.05 22.58 -5.34
CA ALA A 32 4.48 23.06 -6.60
C ALA A 32 4.68 22.03 -7.74
N ALA A 33 5.89 21.48 -7.87
CA ALA A 33 6.19 20.45 -8.85
C ALA A 33 5.32 19.20 -8.64
N GLU A 34 5.15 18.75 -7.40
CA GLU A 34 4.26 17.61 -7.13
C GLU A 34 2.80 17.89 -7.45
N ARG A 35 2.31 19.08 -7.12
CA ARG A 35 0.94 19.48 -7.47
C ARG A 35 0.71 19.48 -8.97
N ALA A 36 1.68 19.99 -9.74
CA ALA A 36 1.62 20.00 -11.19
C ALA A 36 1.59 18.57 -11.75
N ARG A 37 2.45 17.67 -11.24
CA ARG A 37 2.45 16.24 -11.63
C ARG A 37 1.13 15.54 -11.33
N ALA A 38 0.60 15.73 -10.11
CA ALA A 38 -0.65 15.11 -9.70
C ALA A 38 -1.85 15.60 -10.53
N ARG A 39 -1.91 16.90 -10.83
CA ARG A 39 -2.96 17.47 -11.70
C ARG A 39 -2.86 17.01 -13.14
N ALA A 40 -1.65 16.97 -13.71
CA ALA A 40 -1.44 16.47 -15.07
C ALA A 40 -1.83 14.98 -15.19
N PHE A 41 -1.57 14.18 -14.16
CA PHE A 41 -2.03 12.79 -14.12
C PHE A 41 -3.55 12.71 -14.11
N GLU A 42 -4.21 13.49 -13.24
CA GLU A 42 -5.66 13.45 -13.13
C GLU A 42 -6.38 13.98 -14.38
N GLU A 43 -5.83 15.01 -15.01
CA GLU A 43 -6.35 15.51 -16.29
C GLU A 43 -6.29 14.42 -17.38
N ARG A 44 -5.16 13.72 -17.50
CA ARG A 44 -5.03 12.58 -18.42
C ARG A 44 -6.02 11.47 -18.11
N LEU A 45 -6.22 11.14 -16.82
CA LEU A 45 -7.17 10.12 -16.41
C LEU A 45 -8.60 10.52 -16.81
N ARG A 46 -8.99 11.79 -16.61
CA ARG A 46 -10.29 12.31 -17.06
C ARG A 46 -10.46 12.25 -18.56
N THR A 47 -9.43 12.58 -19.33
CA THR A 47 -9.47 12.46 -20.79
C THR A 47 -9.73 11.03 -21.22
N LEU A 48 -8.98 10.06 -20.66
CA LEU A 48 -9.17 8.64 -20.97
C LEU A 48 -10.58 8.14 -20.59
N LEU A 49 -11.08 8.56 -19.42
CA LEU A 49 -12.42 8.21 -18.97
C LEU A 49 -13.53 8.87 -19.80
N ALA A 50 -13.28 10.05 -20.38
CA ALA A 50 -14.24 10.72 -21.26
C ALA A 50 -14.27 10.08 -22.66
N GLU A 51 -13.12 9.67 -23.19
CA GLU A 51 -13.00 8.99 -24.49
C GLU A 51 -13.72 7.62 -24.48
N GLU A 52 -13.74 6.91 -23.36
CA GLU A 52 -14.39 5.60 -23.25
C GLU A 52 -15.94 5.67 -23.27
N VAL A 53 -16.52 6.87 -23.14
CA VAL A 53 -17.99 7.06 -23.10
C VAL A 53 -18.62 7.16 -24.50
N GLU A 54 -17.85 7.45 -25.55
CA GLU A 54 -18.41 7.66 -26.91
C GLU A 54 -18.65 6.36 -27.71
N THR A 55 -18.21 5.21 -27.23
CA THR A 55 -18.36 3.97 -28.02
C THR A 55 -18.88 2.81 -27.19
N HIS A 56 -20.01 2.28 -27.66
CA HIS A 56 -20.79 1.16 -27.16
C HIS A 56 -21.81 1.55 -26.09
N PRO A 57 -23.12 1.59 -26.43
CA PRO A 57 -24.12 1.37 -25.41
C PRO A 57 -23.76 0.06 -24.74
N VAL A 58 -23.21 0.14 -23.52
CA VAL A 58 -23.14 -1.02 -22.64
C VAL A 58 -24.59 -1.49 -22.61
N PRO A 59 -24.92 -2.67 -23.16
CA PRO A 59 -26.28 -3.16 -23.06
C PRO A 59 -26.55 -3.15 -21.57
N SER A 60 -27.47 -2.27 -21.17
CA SER A 60 -27.98 -2.23 -19.82
C SER A 60 -28.53 -3.62 -19.64
N ALA A 61 -27.73 -4.48 -19.01
CA ALA A 61 -28.07 -5.84 -18.73
C ALA A 61 -29.27 -5.72 -17.81
N GLY A 62 -30.44 -5.73 -18.44
CA GLY A 62 -31.72 -5.65 -17.80
C GLY A 62 -31.68 -6.68 -16.70
N ARG A 63 -32.15 -6.24 -15.54
CA ARG A 63 -32.50 -7.10 -14.42
C ARG A 63 -33.20 -8.35 -14.96
N SER A 64 -32.46 -9.44 -15.01
CA SER A 64 -32.97 -10.76 -14.71
C SER A 64 -32.04 -11.32 -13.65
N GLU A 65 -32.58 -11.32 -12.45
CA GLU A 65 -32.00 -11.83 -11.24
C GLU A 65 -31.73 -13.32 -11.40
N ARG A 66 -30.48 -13.75 -11.18
CA ARG A 66 -30.18 -14.98 -10.44
C ARG A 66 -28.86 -14.78 -9.69
N PRO A 67 -28.82 -14.98 -8.37
CA PRO A 67 -27.80 -14.39 -7.52
C PRO A 67 -26.50 -15.20 -7.55
N ARG A 68 -25.60 -14.87 -8.49
CA ARG A 68 -24.23 -15.42 -8.53
C ARG A 68 -23.40 -15.01 -7.29
N ARG A 69 -23.85 -13.99 -6.54
CA ARG A 69 -23.24 -13.53 -5.27
C ARG A 69 -23.36 -14.53 -4.12
N LEU A 70 -24.30 -15.48 -4.14
CA LEU A 70 -24.41 -16.52 -3.10
C LEU A 70 -23.33 -17.60 -3.18
N ARG A 71 -22.61 -17.74 -4.32
CA ARG A 71 -21.52 -18.72 -4.44
C ARG A 71 -20.19 -18.26 -3.84
N MET A 72 -20.04 -16.98 -3.47
CA MET A 72 -18.82 -16.47 -2.79
C MET A 72 -18.96 -16.35 -1.27
N ILE A 73 -20.19 -16.31 -0.75
CA ILE A 73 -20.49 -16.31 0.70
C ILE A 73 -19.85 -17.50 1.43
N PRO A 74 -19.86 -18.76 0.94
CA PRO A 74 -19.22 -19.86 1.67
C PRO A 74 -17.70 -19.69 1.80
N ARG A 75 -17.04 -19.02 0.85
CA ARG A 75 -15.58 -18.78 0.92
C ARG A 75 -15.22 -17.71 1.93
N ALA A 76 -16.02 -16.65 2.04
CA ALA A 76 -15.83 -15.62 3.05
C ALA A 76 -16.05 -16.18 4.47
N LEU A 77 -17.06 -17.05 4.66
CA LEU A 77 -17.32 -17.72 5.92
C LEU A 77 -16.21 -18.74 6.29
N ALA A 78 -15.65 -19.45 5.31
CA ALA A 78 -14.53 -20.36 5.56
C ALA A 78 -13.27 -19.59 6.00
N ALA A 79 -12.97 -18.45 5.38
CA ALA A 79 -11.83 -17.62 5.75
C ALA A 79 -11.96 -17.03 7.17
N THR A 80 -13.15 -16.54 7.55
CA THR A 80 -13.38 -16.04 8.91
C THR A 80 -13.37 -17.16 9.95
N ALA A 81 -13.90 -18.35 9.63
CA ALA A 81 -13.83 -19.51 10.51
C ALA A 81 -12.38 -19.97 10.75
N LEU A 82 -11.54 -20.01 9.71
CA LEU A 82 -10.13 -20.35 9.82
C LEU A 82 -9.35 -19.32 10.66
N LEU A 83 -9.63 -18.02 10.46
CA LEU A 83 -9.03 -16.96 11.28
C LEU A 83 -9.45 -17.06 12.75
N ALA A 84 -10.75 -17.26 13.02
CA ALA A 84 -11.26 -17.41 14.38
C ALA A 84 -10.68 -18.66 15.07
N PHE A 85 -10.63 -19.80 14.37
CA PHE A 85 -10.07 -21.03 14.91
C PHE A 85 -8.55 -20.92 15.15
N GLY A 86 -7.82 -20.30 14.22
CA GLY A 86 -6.40 -20.00 14.40
C GLY A 86 -6.14 -19.08 15.60
N LEU A 87 -7.00 -18.06 15.80
CA LEU A 87 -6.89 -17.16 16.96
C LEU A 87 -7.13 -17.93 18.28
N ILE A 88 -8.17 -18.77 18.33
CA ILE A 88 -8.49 -19.57 19.52
C ILE A 88 -7.37 -20.57 19.84
N ALA A 89 -6.83 -21.25 18.83
CA ALA A 89 -5.71 -22.18 19.00
C ALA A 89 -4.46 -21.46 19.50
N TRP A 90 -4.12 -20.31 18.90
CA TRP A 90 -2.97 -19.50 19.31
C TRP A 90 -3.11 -18.97 20.74
N LEU A 91 -4.29 -18.45 21.13
CA LEU A 91 -4.55 -18.03 22.50
C LEU A 91 -4.46 -19.19 23.50
N GLY A 92 -4.90 -20.39 23.10
CA GLY A 92 -4.82 -21.59 23.93
C GLY A 92 -3.38 -22.04 24.19
N ASP A 93 -2.53 -22.02 23.16
CA ASP A 93 -1.13 -22.40 23.27
C ASP A 93 -0.32 -21.39 24.09
N ASN A 94 -0.62 -20.09 23.91
CA ASN A 94 0.01 -19.03 24.69
C ASN A 94 -0.32 -19.12 26.20
N ARG A 95 -1.52 -19.63 26.55
CA ARG A 95 -1.86 -19.91 27.97
C ARG A 95 -1.10 -21.10 28.52
N ARG A 96 -0.80 -22.13 27.71
CA ARG A 96 0.02 -23.28 28.15
C ARG A 96 1.47 -22.87 28.35
N ALA A 97 2.01 -21.97 27.53
CA ALA A 97 3.36 -21.43 27.66
C ALA A 97 3.56 -20.60 28.95
N HIS A 98 2.52 -19.95 29.46
CA HIS A 98 2.59 -19.17 30.69
C HIS A 98 2.16 -19.93 31.97
N GLY A 99 1.54 -21.10 31.83
CA GLY A 99 1.11 -21.94 32.95
C GLY A 99 2.22 -22.77 33.60
N SER A 100 3.36 -22.92 32.94
CA SER A 100 4.55 -23.58 33.49
C SER A 100 5.53 -22.56 34.08
N ARG A 101 5.05 -21.66 34.93
CA ARG A 101 5.96 -20.96 35.85
C ARG A 101 6.37 -22.00 36.89
N PRO A 102 7.61 -22.53 36.89
CA PRO A 102 8.04 -23.43 37.94
C PRO A 102 7.89 -22.70 39.26
N ASP A 103 7.23 -23.33 40.22
CA ASP A 103 7.03 -22.79 41.54
C ASP A 103 8.41 -22.47 42.16
N PRO A 104 8.75 -21.18 42.37
CA PRO A 104 10.04 -20.81 42.94
C PRO A 104 10.15 -21.26 44.41
N ASN A 105 9.06 -21.70 45.03
CA ASN A 105 9.03 -22.23 46.39
C ASN A 105 9.11 -23.77 46.46
N ARG A 106 9.37 -24.48 45.36
CA ARG A 106 9.85 -25.87 45.46
C ARG A 106 11.30 -25.85 45.94
N ALA A 107 11.42 -25.60 47.24
CA ALA A 107 12.62 -25.56 48.03
C ALA A 107 13.48 -26.78 47.70
N SER A 108 14.59 -26.48 47.05
CA SER A 108 15.76 -27.32 47.02
C SER A 108 16.24 -27.46 48.47
N HIS A 109 16.20 -28.67 49.01
CA HIS A 109 17.00 -29.02 50.16
C HIS A 109 18.48 -28.70 49.86
N PRO A 110 19.20 -27.99 50.75
CA PRO A 110 20.59 -27.67 50.54
C PRO A 110 21.46 -28.84 51.02
N LEU A 111 22.02 -29.58 50.08
CA LEU A 111 23.26 -30.34 50.24
C LEU A 111 24.03 -30.10 48.93
N GLY A 112 24.80 -29.02 48.83
CA GLY A 112 26.09 -28.91 49.51
C GLY A 112 27.17 -29.39 48.54
N ALA A 113 27.79 -28.47 47.80
CA ALA A 113 29.19 -28.55 47.38
C ALA A 113 29.54 -27.38 46.46
N ASN A 114 30.44 -26.54 46.97
CA ASN A 114 31.21 -25.55 46.24
C ASN A 114 31.94 -26.16 45.03
N ARG A 115 31.94 -25.44 43.91
CA ARG A 115 33.10 -25.16 43.05
C ARG A 115 32.67 -24.15 41.99
N PHE A 116 33.05 -22.87 42.13
CA PHE A 116 34.18 -22.30 41.39
C PHE A 116 34.25 -22.78 39.93
N ALA A 117 33.88 -21.92 38.98
CA ALA A 117 34.83 -21.38 38.00
C ALA A 117 34.12 -20.56 36.91
N LYS A 118 34.52 -19.29 36.85
CA LYS A 118 35.05 -18.62 35.66
C LYS A 118 34.09 -18.45 34.47
N ASN A 119 33.49 -17.27 34.47
CA ASN A 119 32.99 -16.55 33.31
C ASN A 119 34.16 -16.17 32.37
N PRO A 120 34.06 -16.47 31.07
CA PRO A 120 34.66 -15.60 30.07
C PRO A 120 33.61 -15.13 29.05
N SER A 121 33.39 -13.83 29.07
CA SER A 121 33.62 -12.95 27.92
C SER A 121 33.06 -13.37 26.56
N GLY A 122 32.05 -12.60 26.13
CA GLY A 122 32.08 -11.96 24.80
C GLY A 122 31.50 -12.76 23.64
N VAL A 123 30.18 -12.69 23.46
CA VAL A 123 29.55 -12.98 22.16
C VAL A 123 29.18 -11.66 21.49
N ARG A 124 29.98 -11.27 20.48
CA ARG A 124 29.66 -10.18 19.55
C ARG A 124 28.49 -10.61 18.67
N ILE A 125 27.39 -9.87 18.75
CA ILE A 125 26.28 -9.98 17.80
C ILE A 125 26.67 -9.14 16.57
N HIS A 126 27.06 -9.80 15.48
CA HIS A 126 27.19 -9.18 14.17
C HIS A 126 25.83 -9.21 13.47
N SER A 127 25.09 -8.10 13.54
CA SER A 127 23.88 -7.85 12.75
C SER A 127 24.25 -7.46 11.32
N HIS A 128 24.31 -8.45 10.43
CA HIS A 128 24.38 -8.22 8.99
C HIS A 128 22.95 -7.92 8.46
N LEU A 129 22.67 -6.64 8.22
CA LEU A 129 21.53 -6.21 7.41
C LEU A 129 21.91 -6.33 5.93
N PRO A 130 21.15 -7.07 5.10
CA PRO A 130 21.36 -7.05 3.66
C PRO A 130 20.91 -5.72 3.06
N VAL A 131 21.86 -5.12 2.36
CA VAL A 131 21.78 -3.92 1.55
C VAL A 131 20.68 -4.05 0.48
N THR A 132 19.98 -2.94 0.28
CA THR A 132 18.93 -2.69 -0.70
C THR A 132 19.33 -3.11 -2.12
N GLN A 133 18.52 -3.97 -2.75
CA GLN A 133 18.61 -4.22 -4.19
C GLN A 133 18.01 -3.03 -4.96
N SER A 134 18.84 -2.51 -5.85
CA SER A 134 18.58 -1.45 -6.82
C SER A 134 17.45 -1.80 -7.79
N VAL A 135 16.44 -0.95 -7.83
CA VAL A 135 15.38 -0.94 -8.84
C VAL A 135 15.98 -0.45 -10.17
N THR A 136 16.19 -1.35 -11.12
CA THR A 136 16.45 -0.98 -12.51
C THR A 136 15.15 -0.52 -13.15
N GLN A 137 15.05 0.80 -13.30
CA GLN A 137 13.96 1.50 -13.96
C GLN A 137 14.05 1.22 -15.48
N SER A 138 13.19 0.34 -15.97
CA SER A 138 13.03 0.06 -17.40
C SER A 138 12.38 1.28 -18.08
N MET A 139 13.18 2.08 -18.77
CA MET A 139 12.70 3.16 -19.63
C MET A 139 12.09 2.55 -20.89
N SER A 140 10.75 2.47 -20.90
CA SER A 140 9.99 2.15 -22.10
C SER A 140 9.96 3.39 -23.00
N HIS A 141 10.73 3.32 -24.10
CA HIS A 141 10.70 4.28 -25.20
C HIS A 141 9.30 4.32 -25.81
N ARG A 142 8.64 5.49 -25.74
CA ARG A 142 7.43 5.78 -26.48
C ARG A 142 7.83 6.37 -27.84
N PRO A 143 7.45 5.76 -28.97
CA PRO A 143 7.66 6.37 -30.29
C PRO A 143 6.75 7.60 -30.46
N ALA A 144 7.27 8.59 -31.20
CA ALA A 144 6.61 9.84 -31.53
C ALA A 144 5.39 9.61 -32.45
N PRO A 145 4.30 10.38 -32.30
CA PRO A 145 3.19 10.33 -33.24
C PRO A 145 3.57 11.02 -34.57
N ASP A 146 3.41 10.28 -35.65
CA ASP A 146 3.60 10.74 -37.02
C ASP A 146 2.66 11.93 -37.36
N GLY A 147 3.22 12.84 -38.15
CA GLY A 147 2.67 14.15 -38.45
C GLY A 147 1.30 14.15 -39.15
N ILE A 148 0.48 15.10 -38.74
CA ILE A 148 -0.78 15.46 -39.39
C ILE A 148 -0.43 16.35 -40.59
N THR A 149 -0.60 15.83 -41.80
CA THR A 149 -0.58 16.64 -43.02
C THR A 149 -1.93 17.35 -43.17
N THR A 150 -1.95 18.66 -42.97
CA THR A 150 -3.09 19.52 -43.29
C THR A 150 -3.09 19.84 -44.78
N THR A 151 -3.97 19.18 -45.53
CA THR A 151 -4.25 19.50 -46.93
C THR A 151 -5.22 20.69 -46.97
N THR A 152 -4.71 21.87 -47.36
CA THR A 152 -5.50 23.08 -47.54
C THR A 152 -6.05 23.09 -48.96
N HIS A 153 -7.36 22.90 -49.14
CA HIS A 153 -8.04 23.18 -50.41
C HIS A 153 -8.35 24.68 -50.47
N GLY A 154 -7.73 25.37 -51.41
CA GLY A 154 -8.08 26.75 -51.76
C GLY A 154 -9.21 26.75 -52.78
N ASP A 155 -10.34 27.34 -52.41
CA ASP A 155 -11.41 27.73 -53.31
C ASP A 155 -11.02 29.03 -54.04
N THR A 156 -11.01 28.95 -55.36
CA THR A 156 -10.95 30.10 -56.27
C THR A 156 -12.34 30.66 -56.53
N ALA A 157 -12.49 31.97 -56.38
CA ALA A 157 -13.56 32.77 -56.99
C ALA A 157 -12.93 33.88 -57.82
#